data_AF-A0A953M1S1-F1
#
_entry.id   AF-A0A953M1S1-F1
#
_cell.length_a   1.000
_cell.length_b   1.000
_cell.length_c   1.000
_cell.angle_alpha   90.00
_cell.angle_beta   90.00
_cell.angle_gamma   90.00
#
_symmetry.space_group_name_H-M   'P 1'
#
loop_
_entity.id
_entity.type
_entity.pdbx_description
1 polymer ?
#
loop_
_entity_poly.entity_id
_entity_poly.type
_entity_poly.pdbx_seq_one_letter_code
_entity_poly.pdbx_strand_id
1 'polypeptide(L)'
;MVKRILATVLAVLMTGLFLGGNAVAETDKGAVKYPEGYRDWTHVKSMVIQKGHPLYESFGGIHHIYANDKALKAMKAGKPFPDGSVLIFDLLEAKSENNALVEGPRKVLGVMQKNAKKFKETGGWGFEGFKGDTQERAVSDPKGACFNCHEGQKGSDYVFSKYRK
;
A
#
# COMPACT_ATOMS: atom_id res chain seq x y z
N MET A 1 4.61 -82.69 -25.03
CA MET A 1 4.01 -82.27 -26.32
C MET A 1 3.24 -80.97 -26.11
N VAL A 2 3.26 -80.07 -27.10
CA VAL A 2 2.53 -78.78 -27.23
C VAL A 2 3.14 -77.62 -26.41
N LYS A 3 4.10 -76.84 -26.94
CA LYS A 3 4.07 -75.72 -27.93
C LYS A 3 4.08 -74.34 -27.24
N ARG A 4 5.15 -73.59 -27.55
CA ARG A 4 5.48 -72.22 -27.14
C ARG A 4 4.52 -71.20 -27.75
N ILE A 5 4.22 -70.10 -27.04
CA ILE A 5 3.92 -68.80 -27.66
C ILE A 5 4.62 -67.69 -26.86
N LEU A 6 5.44 -66.92 -27.57
CA LEU A 6 6.10 -65.67 -27.19
C LEU A 6 5.09 -64.52 -27.14
N ALA A 7 5.27 -63.57 -26.21
CA ALA A 7 4.88 -62.18 -26.44
C ALA A 7 5.83 -61.24 -25.69
N THR A 8 6.49 -60.38 -26.47
CA THR A 8 7.50 -59.38 -26.11
C THR A 8 6.85 -58.00 -26.13
N VAL A 9 6.94 -57.19 -25.06
CA VAL A 9 6.84 -55.70 -25.06
C VAL A 9 7.49 -55.21 -23.73
N LEU A 10 8.72 -54.70 -23.68
CA LEU A 10 9.26 -53.37 -24.02
C LEU A 10 8.79 -52.21 -23.11
N ALA A 11 9.77 -51.54 -22.46
CA ALA A 11 9.91 -50.08 -22.23
C ALA A 11 10.36 -49.75 -20.77
N VAL A 12 11.66 -49.51 -20.54
CA VAL A 12 12.37 -48.20 -20.53
C VAL A 12 12.18 -47.41 -19.23
N LEU A 13 13.33 -47.20 -18.56
CA LEU A 13 13.58 -46.31 -17.42
C LEU A 13 13.08 -44.87 -17.68
N MET A 14 12.49 -44.25 -16.66
CA MET A 14 12.57 -42.79 -16.46
C MET A 14 12.64 -42.49 -14.96
N THR A 15 13.84 -42.15 -14.51
CA THR A 15 14.15 -41.46 -13.26
C THR A 15 13.43 -40.11 -13.20
N GLY A 16 12.61 -39.88 -12.18
CA GLY A 16 12.04 -38.58 -11.84
C GLY A 16 12.35 -38.24 -10.38
N LEU A 17 13.54 -37.67 -10.13
CA LEU A 17 13.86 -37.06 -8.84
C LEU A 17 13.15 -35.71 -8.77
N PHE A 18 11.97 -35.67 -8.17
CA PHE A 18 11.24 -34.43 -7.90
C PHE A 18 12.00 -33.63 -6.82
N LEU A 19 12.90 -32.76 -7.26
CA LEU A 19 13.39 -31.65 -6.45
C LEU A 19 12.28 -30.60 -6.38
N GLY A 20 11.43 -30.74 -5.37
CA GLY A 20 10.47 -29.70 -4.96
C GLY A 20 11.21 -28.49 -4.39
N GLY A 21 11.69 -27.61 -5.27
CA GLY A 21 12.14 -26.29 -4.88
C GLY A 21 10.96 -25.46 -4.41
N ASN A 22 10.82 -25.27 -3.10
CA ASN A 22 9.99 -24.19 -2.57
C ASN A 22 10.63 -22.87 -2.97
N ALA A 23 10.18 -22.30 -4.08
CA ALA A 23 10.42 -20.91 -4.39
C ALA A 23 9.65 -20.06 -3.37
N VAL A 24 10.29 -19.72 -2.27
CA VAL A 24 9.84 -18.64 -1.40
C VAL A 24 9.96 -17.37 -2.24
N ALA A 25 8.84 -16.75 -2.55
CA ALA A 25 8.77 -15.49 -3.29
C ALA A 25 9.62 -14.42 -2.59
N GLU A 26 10.79 -14.13 -3.16
CA GLU A 26 11.71 -13.11 -2.69
C GLU A 26 11.33 -11.75 -3.30
N THR A 27 10.25 -11.12 -2.82
CA THR A 27 9.84 -9.78 -3.29
C THR A 27 9.56 -8.74 -2.20
N ASP A 28 9.63 -9.08 -0.91
CA ASP A 28 8.99 -8.24 0.13
C ASP A 28 9.94 -7.44 1.05
N LYS A 29 11.27 -7.59 0.95
CA LYS A 29 12.19 -6.83 1.83
C LYS A 29 12.18 -5.32 1.53
N GLY A 30 11.83 -4.95 0.30
CA GLY A 30 11.83 -3.58 -0.24
C GLY A 30 10.49 -2.83 -0.18
N ALA A 31 9.37 -3.52 0.07
CA ALA A 31 8.05 -2.92 -0.12
C ALA A 31 7.52 -2.18 1.11
N VAL A 32 6.57 -1.27 0.90
CA VAL A 32 5.73 -0.71 1.97
C VAL A 32 4.74 -1.79 2.41
N LYS A 33 4.56 -1.93 3.73
CA LYS A 33 3.69 -2.96 4.30
C LYS A 33 2.23 -2.53 4.33
N TYR A 34 1.31 -3.48 4.20
CA TYR A 34 -0.10 -3.24 4.52
C TYR A 34 -0.23 -2.89 6.02
N PRO A 35 -1.01 -1.85 6.38
CA PRO A 35 -1.00 -1.28 7.72
C PRO A 35 -2.07 -1.93 8.61
N GLU A 36 -1.87 -3.18 9.02
CA GLU A 36 -2.87 -3.90 9.85
C GLU A 36 -3.29 -3.09 11.09
N GLY A 37 -4.60 -3.04 11.36
CA GLY A 37 -5.17 -2.35 12.53
C GLY A 37 -5.14 -0.83 12.49
N TYR A 38 -4.80 -0.19 11.37
CA TYR A 38 -4.68 1.27 11.33
C TYR A 38 -5.94 2.06 11.66
N ARG A 39 -7.12 1.45 11.52
CA ARG A 39 -8.40 2.09 11.87
C ARG A 39 -8.50 2.44 13.37
N ASP A 40 -7.72 1.76 14.20
CA ASP A 40 -7.61 2.05 15.64
C ASP A 40 -6.54 3.12 15.95
N TRP A 41 -5.79 3.59 14.94
CA TRP A 41 -4.80 4.64 15.13
C TRP A 41 -5.48 6.01 15.25
N THR A 42 -4.69 7.02 15.61
CA THR A 42 -5.23 8.39 15.73
C THR A 42 -5.65 8.91 14.37
N HIS A 43 -6.94 9.21 14.24
CA HIS A 43 -7.48 10.03 13.16
C HIS A 43 -6.96 11.47 13.29
N VAL A 44 -6.25 11.94 12.28
CA VAL A 44 -5.60 13.25 12.26
C VAL A 44 -6.52 14.31 11.67
N LYS A 45 -7.15 14.00 10.53
CA LYS A 45 -8.05 14.91 9.83
C LYS A 45 -8.86 14.15 8.78
N SER A 46 -9.82 14.85 8.20
CA SER A 46 -10.46 14.44 6.95
C SER A 46 -10.53 15.58 5.97
N MET A 47 -10.79 15.26 4.71
CA MET A 47 -11.10 16.25 3.67
C MET A 47 -11.95 15.58 2.60
N VAL A 48 -12.88 16.35 2.03
CA VAL A 48 -13.69 15.93 0.90
C VAL A 48 -13.18 16.65 -0.35
N ILE A 49 -12.96 15.90 -1.42
CA ILE A 49 -12.60 16.43 -2.73
C ILE A 49 -13.81 16.22 -3.65
N GLN A 50 -14.44 17.32 -4.06
CA GLN A 50 -15.61 17.31 -4.95
C GLN A 50 -15.25 17.68 -6.39
N LYS A 51 -16.20 17.47 -7.31
CA LYS A 51 -16.05 17.82 -8.72
C LYS A 51 -15.65 19.30 -8.87
N GLY A 52 -14.73 19.58 -9.78
CA GLY A 52 -14.14 20.91 -9.98
C GLY A 52 -12.82 21.11 -9.23
N HIS A 53 -12.47 20.27 -8.27
CA HIS A 53 -11.14 20.29 -7.66
C HIS A 53 -10.10 19.61 -8.58
N PRO A 54 -8.87 20.15 -8.76
CA PRO A 54 -7.86 19.58 -9.66
C PRO A 54 -7.47 18.12 -9.37
N LEU A 55 -7.57 17.70 -8.12
CA LEU A 55 -7.31 16.31 -7.69
C LEU A 55 -8.53 15.39 -7.75
N TYR A 56 -9.66 15.82 -8.28
CA TYR A 56 -10.90 15.03 -8.22
C TYR A 56 -10.79 13.68 -8.96
N GLU A 57 -10.17 13.65 -10.13
CA GLU A 57 -10.03 12.41 -10.90
C GLU A 57 -9.22 11.34 -10.15
N SER A 58 -8.17 11.75 -9.45
CA SER A 58 -7.31 10.84 -8.69
C SER A 58 -7.86 10.53 -7.30
N PHE A 59 -8.36 11.55 -6.59
CA PHE A 59 -8.63 11.50 -5.15
C PHE A 59 -10.01 12.05 -4.75
N GLY A 60 -10.92 12.20 -5.71
CA GLY A 60 -12.31 12.59 -5.46
C GLY A 60 -13.02 11.62 -4.53
N GLY A 61 -13.77 12.16 -3.57
CA GLY A 61 -14.40 11.41 -2.48
C GLY A 61 -14.10 12.03 -1.11
N ILE A 62 -14.30 11.24 -0.07
CA ILE A 62 -13.95 11.59 1.32
C ILE A 62 -12.73 10.77 1.73
N HIS A 63 -11.72 11.43 2.30
CA HIS A 63 -10.58 10.71 2.85
C HIS A 63 -10.28 11.08 4.29
N HIS A 64 -9.84 10.08 5.03
CA HIS A 64 -9.41 10.18 6.41
C HIS A 64 -7.92 9.91 6.49
N ILE A 65 -7.24 10.71 7.30
CA ILE A 65 -5.81 10.56 7.54
C ILE A 65 -5.61 9.95 8.91
N TYR A 66 -4.91 8.82 8.99
CA TYR A 66 -4.53 8.19 10.24
C TYR A 66 -3.02 8.23 10.43
N ALA A 67 -2.58 8.36 11.68
CA ALA A 67 -1.17 8.36 12.05
C ALA A 67 -0.92 7.38 13.19
N ASN A 68 0.10 6.54 13.03
CA ASN A 68 0.58 5.74 14.16
C ASN A 68 1.22 6.64 15.24
N ASP A 69 1.47 6.09 16.43
CA ASP A 69 1.98 6.87 17.57
C ASP A 69 3.27 7.63 17.28
N LYS A 70 4.18 7.05 16.48
CA LYS A 70 5.43 7.71 16.09
C LYS A 70 5.16 8.93 15.22
N ALA A 71 4.34 8.77 14.18
CA ALA A 71 3.96 9.87 13.31
C ALA A 71 3.21 10.96 14.09
N LEU A 72 2.24 10.57 14.94
CA LEU A 72 1.47 11.51 15.75
C LEU A 72 2.35 12.36 16.67
N LYS A 73 3.32 11.73 17.36
CA LYS A 73 4.26 12.45 18.24
C LYS A 73 5.07 13.48 17.45
N ALA A 74 5.56 13.13 16.26
CA ALA A 74 6.28 14.05 15.39
C ALA A 74 5.39 15.20 14.91
N MET A 75 4.16 14.91 14.49
CA MET A 75 3.18 15.92 14.05
C MET A 75 2.84 16.92 15.16
N LYS A 76 2.60 16.45 16.39
CA LYS A 76 2.31 17.31 17.55
C LYS A 76 3.51 18.20 17.92
N ALA A 77 4.72 17.69 17.76
CA ALA A 77 5.95 18.41 18.05
C ALA A 77 6.40 19.35 16.91
N GLY A 78 5.80 19.26 15.73
CA GLY A 78 6.25 20.00 14.54
C GLY A 78 7.67 19.62 14.10
N LYS A 79 8.05 18.35 14.28
CA LYS A 79 9.39 17.83 13.97
C LYS A 79 9.35 16.85 12.78
N PRO A 80 10.48 16.62 12.08
CA PRO A 80 10.58 15.56 11.08
C PRO A 80 10.19 14.19 11.63
N PHE A 81 9.71 13.32 10.75
CA PHE A 81 9.17 12.02 11.14
C PHE A 81 10.31 11.00 11.33
N PRO A 82 10.37 10.29 12.48
CA PRO A 82 11.35 9.24 12.69
C PRO A 82 11.01 7.97 11.89
N ASP A 83 12.02 7.12 11.67
CA ASP A 83 11.84 5.81 11.03
C ASP A 83 10.78 4.95 11.76
N GLY A 84 9.93 4.30 10.95
CA GLY A 84 8.75 3.57 11.41
C GLY A 84 7.51 4.43 11.64
N SER A 85 7.56 5.74 11.36
CA SER A 85 6.34 6.55 11.22
C SER A 85 5.52 6.03 10.05
N VAL A 86 4.20 5.93 10.25
CA VAL A 86 3.26 5.50 9.19
C VAL A 86 2.08 6.46 9.17
N LEU A 87 1.74 6.91 7.97
CA LEU A 87 0.58 7.74 7.68
C LEU A 87 -0.29 7.03 6.66
N ILE A 88 -1.59 7.05 6.91
CA ILE A 88 -2.59 6.39 6.07
C ILE A 88 -3.47 7.44 5.42
N PHE A 89 -3.72 7.28 4.14
CA PHE A 89 -4.71 7.99 3.36
C PHE A 89 -5.82 7.00 2.99
N ASP A 90 -6.92 7.03 3.73
CA ASP A 90 -8.05 6.13 3.52
C ASP A 90 -9.12 6.85 2.72
N LEU A 91 -9.23 6.56 1.41
CA LEU A 91 -10.16 7.24 0.50
C LEU A 91 -11.37 6.37 0.19
N LEU A 92 -12.54 6.94 0.43
CA LEU A 92 -13.84 6.36 0.14
C LEU A 92 -14.61 7.24 -0.85
N GLU A 93 -15.58 6.63 -1.52
CA GLU A 93 -16.60 7.40 -2.22
C GLU A 93 -17.34 8.32 -1.24
N ALA A 94 -17.68 9.54 -1.66
CA ALA A 94 -18.58 10.43 -0.92
C ALA A 94 -19.92 10.49 -1.66
N LYS A 95 -20.96 9.92 -1.08
CA LYS A 95 -22.32 9.86 -1.64
C LYS A 95 -23.16 10.99 -1.08
N SER A 96 -23.94 11.64 -1.94
CA SER A 96 -24.90 12.65 -1.52
C SER A 96 -26.26 11.99 -1.26
N GLU A 97 -26.71 12.00 -0.03
CA GLU A 97 -27.97 11.39 0.41
C GLU A 97 -28.65 12.30 1.43
N ASN A 98 -29.94 12.62 1.21
CA ASN A 98 -30.74 13.42 2.16
C ASN A 98 -30.07 14.73 2.61
N ASN A 99 -29.43 15.45 1.69
CA ASN A 99 -28.64 16.67 1.96
C ASN A 99 -27.43 16.46 2.88
N ALA A 100 -26.96 15.23 3.02
CA ALA A 100 -25.72 14.86 3.71
C ALA A 100 -24.74 14.22 2.74
N LEU A 101 -23.46 14.24 3.11
CA LEU A 101 -22.45 13.39 2.49
C LEU A 101 -22.22 12.18 3.40
N VAL A 102 -22.40 10.99 2.86
CA VAL A 102 -22.15 9.72 3.54
C VAL A 102 -21.04 8.95 2.83
N GLU A 103 -20.33 8.13 3.60
CA GLU A 103 -19.27 7.27 3.07
C GLU A 103 -19.86 6.15 2.21
N GLY A 104 -19.27 5.94 1.03
CA GLY A 104 -19.50 4.78 0.18
C GLY A 104 -18.35 3.77 0.25
N PRO A 105 -18.23 2.86 -0.73
CA PRO A 105 -17.13 1.91 -0.81
C PRO A 105 -15.76 2.59 -0.81
N ARG A 106 -14.77 1.90 -0.23
CA ARG A 106 -13.38 2.32 -0.29
C ARG A 106 -12.86 2.25 -1.73
N LYS A 107 -12.15 3.30 -2.14
CA LYS A 107 -11.48 3.38 -3.44
C LYS A 107 -10.02 2.93 -3.34
N VAL A 108 -9.28 3.50 -2.39
CA VAL A 108 -7.85 3.21 -2.22
C VAL A 108 -7.43 3.43 -0.76
N LEU A 109 -6.51 2.60 -0.31
CA LEU A 109 -5.77 2.79 0.93
C LEU A 109 -4.33 3.18 0.60
N GLY A 110 -4.02 4.48 0.67
CA GLY A 110 -2.66 5.00 0.52
C GLY A 110 -1.86 4.85 1.81
N VAL A 111 -0.60 4.43 1.70
CA VAL A 111 0.31 4.24 2.83
C VAL A 111 1.62 4.95 2.57
N MET A 112 2.01 5.80 3.52
CA MET A 112 3.35 6.36 3.61
C MET A 112 4.08 5.75 4.80
N GLN A 113 5.26 5.17 4.56
CA GLN A 113 6.10 4.57 5.60
C GLN A 113 7.48 5.21 5.63
N LYS A 114 7.89 5.77 6.78
CA LYS A 114 9.22 6.35 6.94
C LYS A 114 10.27 5.27 7.17
N ASN A 115 11.27 5.23 6.30
CA ASN A 115 12.53 4.54 6.50
C ASN A 115 13.61 5.21 5.63
N ALA A 116 14.43 6.06 6.25
CA ALA A 116 15.43 6.87 5.56
C ALA A 116 16.46 6.05 4.78
N LYS A 117 16.81 4.85 5.27
CA LYS A 117 17.77 3.97 4.61
C LYS A 117 17.17 3.24 3.42
N LYS A 118 15.91 2.84 3.52
CA LYS A 118 15.21 2.02 2.52
C LYS A 118 14.68 2.85 1.35
N PHE A 119 14.18 4.05 1.63
CA PHE A 119 13.48 4.89 0.67
C PHE A 119 14.25 6.18 0.34
N LYS A 120 15.56 6.05 0.07
CA LYS A 120 16.46 7.20 -0.14
C LYS A 120 16.02 8.11 -1.29
N GLU A 121 15.58 7.51 -2.39
CA GLU A 121 15.18 8.22 -3.62
C GLU A 121 13.89 9.04 -3.49
N THR A 122 13.16 8.84 -2.38
CA THR A 122 11.86 9.46 -2.09
C THR A 122 11.86 10.13 -0.71
N GLY A 123 13.00 10.73 -0.33
CA GLY A 123 13.10 11.54 0.89
C GLY A 123 12.95 10.72 2.18
N GLY A 124 13.20 9.41 2.13
CA GLY A 124 13.02 8.48 3.22
C GLY A 124 11.59 7.98 3.41
N TRP A 125 10.68 8.26 2.48
CA TRP A 125 9.29 7.80 2.51
C TRP A 125 9.01 6.75 1.44
N GLY A 126 8.54 5.59 1.85
CA GLY A 126 7.92 4.62 0.94
C GLY A 126 6.46 5.01 0.71
N PHE A 127 6.00 4.86 -0.53
CA PHE A 127 4.63 5.12 -0.93
C PHE A 127 4.03 3.87 -1.57
N GLU A 128 2.80 3.54 -1.20
CA GLU A 128 2.03 2.46 -1.80
C GLU A 128 0.53 2.80 -1.73
N GLY A 129 -0.24 2.22 -2.64
CA GLY A 129 -1.70 2.23 -2.60
C GLY A 129 -2.23 0.81 -2.68
N PHE A 130 -3.26 0.50 -1.89
CA PHE A 130 -3.97 -0.78 -1.96
C PHE A 130 -5.38 -0.58 -2.53
N LYS A 131 -5.82 -1.47 -3.43
CA LYS A 131 -7.10 -1.32 -4.13
C LYS A 131 -8.27 -1.66 -3.21
N GLY A 132 -9.19 -0.71 -3.02
CA GLY A 132 -10.38 -0.89 -2.19
C GLY A 132 -10.05 -1.47 -0.81
N ASP A 133 -10.76 -2.54 -0.43
CA ASP A 133 -10.57 -3.26 0.83
C ASP A 133 -9.62 -4.48 0.71
N THR A 134 -8.86 -4.57 -0.38
CA THR A 134 -7.92 -5.67 -0.62
C THR A 134 -6.49 -5.29 -0.22
N GLN A 135 -5.58 -6.27 -0.23
CA GLN A 135 -4.12 -6.03 -0.14
C GLN A 135 -3.44 -5.99 -1.52
N GLU A 136 -4.22 -5.89 -2.61
CA GLU A 136 -3.67 -5.75 -3.96
C GLU A 136 -2.98 -4.39 -4.11
N ARG A 137 -1.67 -4.42 -4.40
CA ARG A 137 -0.83 -3.23 -4.60
C ARG A 137 -1.20 -2.52 -5.91
N ALA A 138 -1.12 -1.19 -5.91
CA ALA A 138 -1.51 -0.35 -7.04
C ALA A 138 -0.38 0.54 -7.57
N VAL A 139 0.74 0.69 -6.83
CA VAL A 139 1.84 1.58 -7.22
C VAL A 139 3.02 0.81 -7.76
N SER A 140 3.34 1.01 -9.03
CA SER A 140 4.54 0.46 -9.69
C SER A 140 5.72 1.45 -9.72
N ASP A 141 5.45 2.76 -9.74
CA ASP A 141 6.45 3.83 -9.66
C ASP A 141 6.13 4.79 -8.50
N PRO A 142 6.64 4.53 -7.28
CA PRO A 142 6.40 5.39 -6.11
C PRO A 142 6.92 6.82 -6.28
N LYS A 143 7.96 7.03 -7.09
CA LYS A 143 8.56 8.35 -7.27
C LYS A 143 7.67 9.22 -8.14
N GLY A 144 7.34 8.73 -9.35
CA GLY A 144 6.49 9.44 -10.30
C GLY A 144 5.05 9.57 -9.83
N ALA A 145 4.47 8.50 -9.27
CA ALA A 145 3.06 8.50 -8.87
C ALA A 145 2.79 9.28 -7.57
N CYS A 146 3.75 9.34 -6.65
CA CYS A 146 3.51 9.87 -5.30
C CYS A 146 4.53 10.92 -4.89
N PHE A 147 5.82 10.58 -4.86
CA PHE A 147 6.82 11.44 -4.24
C PHE A 147 6.97 12.81 -4.91
N ASN A 148 6.92 12.89 -6.24
CA ASN A 148 7.06 14.16 -6.96
C ASN A 148 5.99 15.20 -6.53
N CYS A 149 4.76 14.76 -6.26
CA CYS A 149 3.71 15.65 -5.72
C CYS A 149 4.01 16.05 -4.26
N HIS A 150 4.53 15.10 -3.48
CA HIS A 150 4.90 15.33 -2.08
C HIS A 150 6.20 16.13 -1.89
N GLU A 151 7.04 16.26 -2.90
CA GLU A 151 8.31 16.99 -2.85
C GLU A 151 8.10 18.47 -2.48
N GLY A 152 6.98 19.06 -2.93
CA GLY A 152 6.58 20.42 -2.55
C GLY A 152 6.35 20.61 -1.05
N GLN A 153 6.25 19.53 -0.27
CA GLN A 153 6.13 19.54 1.18
C GLN A 153 7.46 19.25 1.90
N LYS A 154 8.61 19.44 1.25
CA LYS A 154 9.93 19.23 1.87
C LYS A 154 10.08 19.92 3.24
N GLY A 155 9.52 21.11 3.41
CA GLY A 155 9.54 21.86 4.68
C GLY A 155 8.77 21.19 5.84
N SER A 156 7.85 20.27 5.54
CA SER A 156 7.11 19.45 6.51
C SER A 156 7.44 17.96 6.36
N ASP A 157 8.67 17.66 5.93
CA ASP A 157 9.15 16.29 5.71
C ASP A 157 8.22 15.49 4.78
N TYR A 158 7.82 16.13 3.68
CA TYR A 158 7.02 15.55 2.58
C TYR A 158 5.57 15.19 2.96
N VAL A 159 5.06 15.72 4.08
CA VAL A 159 3.69 15.46 4.56
C VAL A 159 2.85 16.73 4.51
N PHE A 160 1.69 16.66 3.83
CA PHE A 160 0.72 17.77 3.74
C PHE A 160 -0.08 17.96 5.04
N SER A 161 -0.43 16.86 5.71
CA SER A 161 -1.29 16.89 6.89
C SER A 161 -0.59 17.50 8.10
N LYS A 162 -1.32 18.33 8.85
CA LYS A 162 -0.90 18.88 10.13
C LYS A 162 -1.88 18.45 11.21
N TYR A 163 -1.38 18.22 12.42
CA TYR A 163 -2.23 17.93 13.57
C TYR A 163 -3.03 19.18 13.95
N ARG A 164 -4.35 19.07 14.08
CA ARG A 164 -5.22 20.12 14.60
C ARG A 164 -5.18 20.05 16.13
N LYS A 165 -4.81 21.15 16.78
CA LYS A 165 -4.85 21.29 18.23
C LYS A 165 -6.28 21.40 18.75
#